data_AF-A0A7S4MLP3-F1
#
_entry.id   AF-A0A7S4MLP3-F1
#
_cell.length_a   1.000
_cell.length_b   1.000
_cell.length_c   1.000
_cell.angle_alpha   90.00
_cell.angle_beta   90.00
_cell.angle_gamma   90.00
#
_symmetry.space_group_name_H-M   'P 1'
#
loop_
_entity.id
_entity.type
_entity.pdbx_description
1 polymer ?
#
loop_
_entity_poly.entity_id
_entity_poly.type
_entity_poly.pdbx_seq_one_letter_code
_entity_poly.pdbx_strand_id
1 'polypeptide(L)'
;VEARKIMLRAVLLALCALVARAQMGMDGLPKKPKPQPIDSDVKYIRCQTCELMVARALEQVNTAVKLEKPKPQQKRRFDSSSNLGGLESTVEDVVTSICSSEDPQGKWMSEYDIVKRDRALKLENQVNDDVVGGHCKRECRTIEKACAGVLEAVDEDLPELLLEAAKTKKSAGGLAPR
;
A
#
# COMPACT_ATOMS: atom_id res chain seq x y z
N VAL A 1 42.99 -22.61 42.60
CA VAL A 1 43.25 -21.30 41.95
C VAL A 1 42.58 -21.21 40.58
N GLU A 2 42.71 -22.24 39.74
CA GLU A 2 42.15 -22.25 38.38
C GLU A 2 40.62 -22.18 38.31
N ALA A 3 39.92 -22.91 39.17
CA ALA A 3 38.46 -22.86 39.25
C ALA A 3 37.91 -21.47 39.61
N ARG A 4 38.64 -20.69 40.45
CA ARG A 4 38.26 -19.31 40.79
C ARG A 4 38.42 -18.36 39.61
N LYS A 5 39.46 -18.57 38.78
CA LYS A 5 39.69 -17.79 37.55
C LYS A 5 38.63 -18.10 36.48
N ILE A 6 38.23 -19.36 36.34
CA ILE A 6 37.16 -19.78 35.41
C ILE A 6 35.82 -19.19 35.85
N MET A 7 35.48 -19.25 37.13
CA MET A 7 34.24 -18.69 37.65
C MET A 7 34.20 -17.16 37.47
N LEU A 8 35.31 -16.46 37.73
CA LEU A 8 35.39 -15.01 37.55
C LEU A 8 35.18 -14.60 36.08
N ARG A 9 35.75 -15.35 35.13
CA ARG A 9 35.56 -15.14 33.69
C ARG A 9 34.12 -15.38 33.25
N ALA A 10 33.49 -16.44 33.75
CA ALA A 10 32.09 -16.75 33.46
C ALA A 10 31.15 -15.65 33.99
N VAL A 11 31.38 -15.14 35.19
CA VAL A 11 30.62 -14.03 35.77
C VAL A 11 30.83 -12.73 34.98
N LEU A 12 32.06 -12.44 34.54
CA LEU A 12 32.35 -11.27 33.71
C LEU A 12 31.65 -11.34 32.34
N LEU A 13 31.65 -12.51 31.69
CA LEU A 13 30.95 -12.73 30.43
C LEU A 13 29.42 -12.60 30.59
N ALA A 14 28.86 -13.12 31.68
CA ALA A 14 27.44 -13.00 31.98
C ALA A 14 27.03 -11.54 32.25
N LEU A 15 27.86 -10.77 32.96
CA LEU A 15 27.65 -9.33 33.19
C LEU A 15 27.71 -8.54 31.89
N CYS A 16 28.66 -8.80 30.99
CA CYS A 16 28.72 -8.15 29.68
C CYS A 16 27.46 -8.43 28.82
N ALA A 17 26.94 -9.66 28.86
CA ALA A 17 25.71 -10.02 28.14
C ALA A 17 24.46 -9.31 28.69
N LEU A 18 24.41 -9.03 30.00
CA LEU A 18 23.33 -8.27 30.62
C LEU A 18 23.39 -6.78 30.26
N VAL A 19 24.59 -6.18 30.21
CA VAL A 19 24.75 -4.76 29.82
C VAL A 19 24.42 -4.55 28.33
N ALA A 20 24.75 -5.51 27.46
CA ALA A 20 24.41 -5.43 26.04
C ALA A 20 22.89 -5.44 25.78
N ARG A 21 22.10 -6.13 26.63
CA ARG A 21 20.63 -6.13 26.54
C ARG A 21 19.99 -4.81 26.96
N ALA A 22 20.65 -4.01 27.79
CA ALA A 22 20.13 -2.73 28.30
C ALA A 22 20.30 -1.56 27.31
N GLN A 23 21.00 -1.74 26.19
CA GLN A 23 21.30 -0.67 25.21
C GLN A 23 20.42 -0.74 23.95
N MET A 24 19.53 -1.74 23.81
CA MET A 24 18.59 -1.84 22.69
C MET A 24 17.27 -1.16 23.04
N GLY A 25 17.30 0.16 23.17
CA GLY A 25 16.11 0.97 23.45
C GLY A 25 16.33 2.39 22.93
N MET A 26 16.42 2.55 21.61
CA MET A 26 16.43 3.87 20.94
C MET A 26 15.00 4.32 20.58
N ASP A 27 14.01 3.99 21.40
CA ASP A 27 12.62 4.46 21.28
C ASP A 27 12.51 5.89 21.81
N GLY A 28 13.05 6.85 21.06
CA GLY A 28 13.02 8.25 21.48
C GLY A 28 13.63 9.26 20.51
N LEU A 29 14.19 8.82 19.38
CA LEU A 29 14.62 9.77 18.37
C LEU A 29 13.39 10.38 17.68
N PRO A 30 13.29 11.72 17.59
CA PRO A 30 12.20 12.35 16.88
C PRO A 30 12.16 11.84 15.43
N LYS A 31 11.02 11.29 15.02
CA LYS A 31 10.80 10.86 13.63
C LYS A 31 11.07 12.06 12.73
N LYS A 32 11.91 11.87 11.70
CA LYS A 32 12.18 12.93 10.73
C LYS A 32 10.87 13.44 10.14
N PRO A 33 10.70 14.76 9.97
CA PRO A 33 9.48 15.31 9.39
C PRO A 33 9.27 14.74 7.99
N LYS A 34 8.01 14.43 7.65
CA LYS A 34 7.65 13.93 6.32
C LYS A 34 7.97 15.01 5.27
N PRO A 35 8.48 14.62 4.08
CA PRO A 35 8.66 15.55 2.98
C PRO A 35 7.33 16.25 2.63
N GLN A 36 7.36 17.56 2.38
CA GLN A 36 6.16 18.28 1.97
C GLN A 36 5.92 18.14 0.45
N PRO A 37 4.67 18.00 0.00
CA PRO A 37 4.33 17.93 -1.42
C PRO A 37 4.68 19.23 -2.17
N ILE A 38 4.85 19.12 -3.49
CA ILE A 38 5.03 20.25 -4.40
C ILE A 38 3.67 20.69 -4.93
N ASP A 39 3.03 21.63 -4.25
CA ASP A 39 1.65 22.03 -4.55
C ASP A 39 1.44 22.58 -5.96
N SER A 40 2.46 23.20 -6.56
CA SER A 40 2.40 23.70 -7.93
C SER A 40 2.22 22.60 -8.98
N ASP A 41 2.64 21.38 -8.67
CA ASP A 41 2.74 20.28 -9.63
C ASP A 41 1.45 19.45 -9.68
N VAL A 42 0.66 19.48 -8.60
CA VAL A 42 -0.60 18.72 -8.43
C VAL A 42 -1.54 18.89 -9.63
N LYS A 43 -1.74 20.13 -10.10
CA LYS A 43 -2.65 20.42 -11.21
C LYS A 43 -2.22 19.80 -12.55
N TYR A 44 -0.94 19.51 -12.74
CA TYR A 44 -0.42 18.92 -13.98
C TYR A 44 -0.44 17.39 -13.96
N ILE A 45 -0.41 16.78 -12.77
CA ILE A 45 -0.39 15.32 -12.63
C ILE A 45 -1.75 14.71 -12.27
N ARG A 46 -2.74 15.51 -11.83
CA ARG A 46 -4.07 15.06 -11.35
C ARG A 46 -4.72 13.99 -12.23
N CYS A 47 -4.73 14.17 -13.55
CA CYS A 47 -5.35 13.21 -14.48
C CYS A 47 -4.60 11.87 -14.49
N GLN A 48 -3.26 11.90 -14.63
CA GLN A 48 -2.43 10.69 -14.61
C GLN A 48 -2.55 9.97 -13.26
N THR A 49 -2.60 10.72 -12.16
CA THR A 49 -2.81 10.16 -10.83
C THR A 49 -4.17 9.47 -10.71
N CYS A 50 -5.25 10.05 -11.26
CA CYS A 50 -6.57 9.42 -11.30
C CYS A 50 -6.56 8.09 -12.04
N GLU A 51 -6.01 8.06 -13.25
CA GLU A 51 -5.93 6.86 -14.08
C GLU A 51 -5.14 5.75 -13.38
N LEU A 52 -3.99 6.09 -12.79
CA LEU A 52 -3.16 5.16 -12.03
C LEU A 52 -3.85 4.67 -10.77
N MET A 53 -4.48 5.56 -9.99
CA MET A 53 -5.21 5.21 -8.77
C MET A 53 -6.27 4.15 -9.07
N VAL A 54 -7.12 4.38 -10.08
CA VAL A 54 -8.18 3.43 -10.48
C VAL A 54 -7.58 2.12 -10.98
N ALA A 55 -6.52 2.17 -11.81
CA ALA A 55 -5.87 0.97 -12.30
C ALA A 55 -5.31 0.10 -11.16
N ARG A 56 -4.64 0.70 -10.18
CA ARG A 56 -4.06 0.01 -9.02
C ARG A 56 -5.13 -0.50 -8.05
N ALA A 57 -6.18 0.28 -7.80
CA ALA A 57 -7.31 -0.16 -6.99
C ALA A 57 -7.99 -1.38 -7.64
N LEU A 58 -8.26 -1.32 -8.94
CA LEU A 58 -8.90 -2.40 -9.68
C LEU A 58 -8.04 -3.67 -9.71
N GLU A 59 -6.72 -3.56 -9.79
CA GLU A 59 -5.81 -4.71 -9.69
C GLU A 59 -5.91 -5.41 -8.32
N GLN A 60 -5.92 -4.63 -7.23
CA GLN A 60 -6.05 -5.15 -5.87
C GLN A 60 -7.41 -5.80 -5.64
N VAL A 61 -8.50 -5.16 -6.08
CA VAL A 61 -9.86 -5.70 -6.00
C VAL A 61 -10.00 -6.98 -6.83
N ASN A 62 -9.44 -7.02 -8.05
CA ASN A 62 -9.44 -8.25 -8.86
C ASN A 62 -8.70 -9.39 -8.15
N THR A 63 -7.63 -9.09 -7.43
CA THR A 63 -6.90 -10.09 -6.65
C THR A 63 -7.75 -10.60 -5.49
N ALA A 64 -8.43 -9.71 -4.75
CA ALA A 64 -9.37 -10.10 -3.70
C ALA A 64 -10.52 -10.99 -4.23
N VAL A 65 -11.13 -10.62 -5.36
CA VAL A 65 -12.20 -11.39 -6.01
C VAL A 65 -11.73 -12.78 -6.47
N LYS A 66 -10.47 -12.94 -6.89
CA LYS A 66 -9.90 -14.24 -7.26
C LYS A 66 -9.63 -15.14 -6.06
N LEU A 67 -9.25 -14.55 -4.93
CA LEU A 67 -8.95 -15.28 -3.70
C LEU A 67 -10.21 -15.69 -2.92
N GLU A 68 -11.37 -15.11 -3.24
CA GLU A 68 -12.65 -15.60 -2.75
C GLU A 68 -12.86 -17.07 -3.14
N LYS A 69 -12.81 -17.95 -2.14
CA LYS A 69 -13.17 -19.36 -2.33
C LYS A 69 -14.69 -19.44 -2.54
N PRO A 70 -15.19 -20.17 -3.56
CA PRO A 70 -16.60 -20.52 -3.61
C PRO A 70 -16.90 -21.41 -2.40
N LYS A 71 -17.55 -20.87 -1.36
CA LYS A 71 -18.11 -21.71 -0.31
C LYS A 71 -19.25 -22.52 -0.94
N PRO A 72 -19.31 -23.85 -0.73
CA PRO A 72 -20.45 -24.63 -1.19
C PRO A 72 -21.71 -24.00 -0.62
N GLN A 73 -22.68 -23.70 -1.50
CA GLN A 73 -23.95 -23.07 -1.17
C GLN A 73 -24.71 -23.96 -0.16
N GLN A 74 -24.41 -23.83 1.12
CA GLN A 74 -25.23 -24.41 2.16
C GLN A 74 -26.47 -23.51 2.21
N LYS A 75 -27.60 -24.03 1.70
CA LYS A 75 -28.94 -23.40 1.79
C LYS A 75 -29.24 -23.08 3.25
N ARG A 76 -28.77 -21.96 3.76
CA ARG A 76 -29.30 -21.34 4.96
C ARG A 76 -30.52 -20.56 4.52
N ARG A 77 -31.71 -21.07 4.83
CA ARG A 77 -32.92 -20.24 4.86
C ARG A 77 -32.60 -19.13 5.86
N PHE A 78 -32.72 -17.88 5.41
CA PHE A 78 -32.49 -16.68 6.21
C PHE A 78 -31.00 -16.35 6.44
N ASP A 79 -30.36 -15.66 5.49
CA ASP A 79 -29.23 -14.75 5.70
C ASP A 79 -28.93 -14.06 4.36
N SER A 80 -29.59 -12.93 4.09
CA SER A 80 -29.32 -12.11 2.89
C SER A 80 -28.06 -11.24 3.01
N SER A 81 -27.18 -11.46 4.00
CA SER A 81 -26.19 -10.44 4.40
C SER A 81 -24.96 -11.03 5.12
N SER A 82 -24.26 -12.02 4.57
CA SER A 82 -23.07 -12.54 5.28
C SER A 82 -21.88 -13.01 4.44
N ASN A 83 -21.96 -13.01 3.10
CA ASN A 83 -20.79 -13.27 2.24
C ASN A 83 -20.35 -12.06 1.40
N LEU A 84 -21.22 -11.06 1.22
CA LEU A 84 -20.87 -9.82 0.53
C LEU A 84 -19.99 -8.92 1.42
N GLY A 85 -20.26 -8.90 2.73
CA GLY A 85 -19.58 -8.01 3.68
C GLY A 85 -18.06 -8.20 3.79
N GLY A 86 -17.51 -9.39 3.51
CA GLY A 86 -16.06 -9.60 3.58
C GLY A 86 -15.30 -9.07 2.35
N LEU A 87 -15.91 -9.17 1.16
CA LEU A 87 -15.34 -8.59 -0.05
C LEU A 87 -15.59 -7.08 -0.09
N GLU A 88 -16.80 -6.64 0.26
CA GLU A 88 -17.12 -5.21 0.38
C GLU A 88 -16.17 -4.50 1.35
N SER A 89 -15.95 -5.05 2.55
CA SER A 89 -14.99 -4.47 3.49
C SER A 89 -13.57 -4.43 2.92
N THR A 90 -13.17 -5.46 2.17
CA THR A 90 -11.85 -5.47 1.51
C THR A 90 -11.75 -4.38 0.44
N VAL A 91 -12.83 -4.13 -0.31
CA VAL A 91 -12.88 -3.06 -1.31
C VAL A 91 -12.86 -1.68 -0.64
N GLU A 92 -13.62 -1.49 0.44
CA GLU A 92 -13.59 -0.27 1.25
C GLU A 92 -12.20 0.02 1.82
N ASP A 93 -11.51 -1.01 2.32
CA ASP A 93 -10.13 -0.91 2.80
C ASP A 93 -9.20 -0.44 1.68
N VAL A 94 -9.34 -1.01 0.47
CA VAL A 94 -8.57 -0.57 -0.70
C VAL A 94 -8.85 0.90 -1.01
N VAL A 95 -10.11 1.29 -1.13
CA VAL A 95 -10.49 2.67 -1.47
C VAL A 95 -9.99 3.67 -0.43
N THR A 96 -10.11 3.36 0.85
CA THR A 96 -9.70 4.26 1.95
C THR A 96 -8.19 4.46 2.01
N SER A 97 -7.40 3.49 1.56
CA SER A 97 -5.95 3.47 1.73
C SER A 97 -5.15 3.60 0.42
N ILE A 98 -5.80 3.55 -0.75
CA ILE A 98 -5.14 3.62 -2.08
C ILE A 98 -4.33 4.91 -2.27
N CYS A 99 -4.73 5.99 -1.61
CA CYS A 99 -4.07 7.29 -1.64
C CYS A 99 -3.18 7.55 -0.41
N SER A 100 -2.78 6.54 0.35
CA SER A 100 -1.87 6.66 1.48
C SER A 100 -0.57 5.89 1.22
N SER A 101 0.57 6.60 1.09
CA SER A 101 1.86 5.95 0.83
C SER A 101 2.42 5.16 2.03
N GLU A 102 1.75 5.26 3.18
CA GLU A 102 2.11 4.54 4.40
C GLU A 102 1.39 3.20 4.50
N ASP A 103 0.28 3.06 3.78
CA ASP A 103 -0.50 1.84 3.72
C ASP A 103 -0.06 0.95 2.56
N PRO A 104 -0.17 -0.39 2.71
CA PRO A 104 0.21 -1.33 1.67
C PRO A 104 -0.43 -1.03 0.31
N GLN A 105 -1.69 -0.61 0.33
CA GLN A 105 -2.50 -0.37 -0.85
C GLN A 105 -2.02 0.85 -1.63
N GLY A 106 -1.55 1.91 -0.97
CA GLY A 106 -1.03 3.13 -1.62
C GLY A 106 0.48 3.12 -1.89
N LYS A 107 1.18 2.01 -1.62
CA LYS A 107 2.63 1.87 -1.88
C LYS A 107 3.00 2.10 -3.35
N TRP A 108 2.08 1.88 -4.29
CA TRP A 108 2.29 2.11 -5.71
C TRP A 108 2.81 3.52 -6.01
N MET A 109 2.46 4.53 -5.21
CA MET A 109 2.91 5.91 -5.42
C MET A 109 4.44 6.07 -5.30
N SER A 110 5.10 5.19 -4.53
CA SER A 110 6.56 5.16 -4.42
C SER A 110 7.27 4.57 -5.64
N GLU A 111 6.51 3.97 -6.56
CA GLU A 111 7.03 3.39 -7.81
C GLU A 111 7.12 4.44 -8.92
N TYR A 112 6.41 5.56 -8.78
CA TYR A 112 6.35 6.62 -9.80
C TYR A 112 7.14 7.85 -9.39
N ASP A 113 7.74 8.48 -10.40
CA ASP A 113 8.41 9.77 -10.28
C ASP A 113 7.75 10.82 -11.19
N ILE A 114 7.86 12.10 -10.79
CA ILE A 114 7.37 13.23 -11.57
C ILE A 114 8.50 13.74 -12.46
N VAL A 115 8.47 13.36 -13.73
CA VAL A 115 9.47 13.77 -14.71
C VAL A 115 8.98 14.92 -15.58
N LYS A 116 9.90 15.74 -16.07
CA LYS A 116 9.62 16.80 -17.03
C LYS A 116 9.90 16.31 -18.45
N ARG A 117 8.86 16.25 -19.30
CA ARG A 117 8.93 15.89 -20.73
C ARG A 117 8.25 16.97 -21.56
N ASP A 118 8.93 17.50 -22.57
CA ASP A 118 8.33 18.42 -23.57
C ASP A 118 7.46 19.54 -22.99
N ARG A 119 7.90 20.13 -21.87
CA ARG A 119 7.22 21.20 -21.10
C ARG A 119 5.98 20.74 -20.29
N ALA A 120 5.72 19.45 -20.18
CA ALA A 120 4.71 18.86 -19.30
C ALA A 120 5.35 18.05 -18.17
N LEU A 121 4.61 17.90 -17.06
CA LEU A 121 4.94 16.94 -16.00
C LEU A 121 4.26 15.60 -16.29
N LYS A 122 5.01 14.51 -16.16
CA LYS A 122 4.55 13.14 -16.41
C LYS A 122 4.88 12.24 -15.23
N LEU A 123 4.01 11.26 -14.98
CA LEU A 123 4.29 10.19 -14.03
C LEU A 123 4.94 9.03 -14.77
N GLU A 124 6.19 8.73 -14.44
CA GLU A 124 6.93 7.61 -15.03
C GLU A 124 7.24 6.58 -13.95
N ASN A 125 6.91 5.31 -14.21
CA ASN A 125 7.28 4.20 -13.34
C ASN A 125 8.80 4.02 -13.38
N GLN A 126 9.44 4.06 -12.20
CA GLN A 126 10.88 3.92 -12.03
C GLN A 126 11.29 2.53 -11.52
N VAL A 127 10.33 1.63 -11.30
CA VAL A 127 10.56 0.25 -10.86
C VAL A 127 10.74 -0.65 -12.07
N ASN A 128 11.81 -1.44 -12.06
CA ASN A 128 12.12 -2.47 -13.04
C ASN A 128 12.79 -3.66 -12.35
N ASP A 129 13.28 -4.64 -13.11
CA ASP A 129 13.91 -5.84 -12.56
C ASP A 129 15.12 -5.56 -11.64
N ASP A 130 15.78 -4.40 -11.80
CA ASP A 130 16.98 -3.99 -11.07
C ASP A 130 16.71 -2.89 -10.01
N VAL A 131 15.55 -2.23 -10.04
CA VAL A 131 15.21 -1.08 -9.20
C VAL A 131 13.89 -1.33 -8.48
N VAL A 132 13.95 -1.45 -7.15
CA VAL A 132 12.76 -1.60 -6.29
C VAL A 132 12.30 -0.23 -5.78
N GLY A 133 10.98 -0.04 -5.70
CA GLY A 133 10.37 1.16 -5.10
C GLY A 133 10.89 1.40 -3.68
N GLY A 134 11.43 2.60 -3.45
CA GLY A 134 12.03 3.00 -2.19
C GLY A 134 11.05 3.66 -1.22
N HIS A 135 11.59 4.35 -0.21
CA HIS A 135 10.76 5.17 0.68
C HIS A 135 10.08 6.31 -0.07
N CYS A 136 8.83 6.62 0.30
CA CYS A 136 8.10 7.76 -0.24
C CYS A 136 8.83 9.08 0.06
N LYS A 137 9.28 9.76 -0.99
CA LYS A 137 9.92 11.08 -0.94
C LYS A 137 8.96 12.18 -1.40
N ARG A 138 9.51 13.34 -1.76
CA ARG A 138 8.77 14.55 -2.11
C ARG A 138 7.82 14.35 -3.29
N GLU A 139 8.25 13.75 -4.40
CA GLU A 139 7.36 13.46 -5.54
C GLU A 139 6.22 12.52 -5.17
N CYS A 140 6.52 11.43 -4.46
CA CYS A 140 5.50 10.52 -3.97
C CYS A 140 4.46 11.23 -3.07
N ARG A 141 4.87 12.17 -2.20
CA ARG A 141 3.92 12.98 -1.41
C ARG A 141 3.10 13.95 -2.27
N THR A 142 3.65 14.45 -3.38
CA THR A 142 2.88 15.22 -4.37
C THR A 142 1.84 14.35 -5.06
N ILE A 143 2.17 13.11 -5.42
CA ILE A 143 1.23 12.13 -5.99
C ILE A 143 0.14 11.80 -4.96
N GLU A 144 0.50 11.57 -3.70
CA GLU A 144 -0.41 11.33 -2.57
C GLU A 144 -1.44 12.46 -2.43
N LYS A 145 -0.98 13.72 -2.44
CA LYS A 145 -1.87 14.89 -2.39
C LYS A 145 -2.79 14.96 -3.60
N ALA A 146 -2.28 14.67 -4.81
CA ALA A 146 -3.09 14.64 -6.02
C ALA A 146 -4.12 13.50 -5.99
N CYS A 147 -3.75 12.34 -5.45
CA CYS A 147 -4.60 11.17 -5.30
C CYS A 147 -5.75 11.46 -4.33
N ALA A 148 -5.45 11.96 -3.13
CA ALA A 148 -6.45 12.30 -2.13
C ALA A 148 -7.49 13.30 -2.66
N GLY A 149 -7.04 14.33 -3.39
CA GLY A 149 -7.96 15.31 -4.00
C GLY A 149 -8.76 14.80 -5.20
N VAL A 150 -8.39 13.66 -5.78
CA VAL A 150 -9.23 12.94 -6.77
C VAL A 150 -10.21 12.02 -6.03
N LEU A 151 -9.72 11.26 -5.06
CA LEU A 151 -10.49 10.30 -4.29
C LEU A 151 -11.65 10.98 -3.55
N GLU A 152 -11.43 12.14 -2.92
CA GLU A 152 -12.47 12.92 -2.23
C GLU A 152 -13.68 13.24 -3.11
N ALA A 153 -13.53 13.25 -4.45
CA ALA A 153 -14.63 13.53 -5.36
C ALA A 153 -15.45 12.29 -5.73
N VAL A 154 -14.98 11.08 -5.42
CA VAL A 154 -15.53 9.81 -5.91
C VAL A 154 -15.56 8.71 -4.85
N ASP A 155 -15.19 8.98 -3.61
CA ASP A 155 -14.97 7.99 -2.55
C ASP A 155 -16.24 7.22 -2.18
N GLU A 156 -17.41 7.85 -2.24
CA GLU A 156 -18.72 7.22 -2.01
C GLU A 156 -19.05 6.16 -3.08
N ASP A 157 -18.78 6.45 -4.37
CA ASP A 157 -19.19 5.60 -5.49
C ASP A 157 -18.10 4.59 -5.92
N LEU A 158 -16.83 4.91 -5.65
CA LEU A 158 -15.69 4.13 -6.13
C LEU A 158 -15.70 2.65 -5.69
N PRO A 159 -16.09 2.28 -4.45
CA PRO A 159 -16.16 0.88 -4.03
C PRO A 159 -17.10 0.05 -4.92
N GLU A 160 -18.31 0.55 -5.17
CA GLU A 160 -19.32 -0.13 -5.99
C GLU A 160 -18.83 -0.29 -7.43
N LEU A 161 -18.31 0.80 -8.02
CA LEU A 161 -17.77 0.80 -9.38
C LEU A 161 -16.62 -0.21 -9.57
N LEU A 162 -15.71 -0.31 -8.60
CA LEU A 162 -14.60 -1.27 -8.64
C LEU A 162 -15.11 -2.72 -8.56
N LEU A 163 -16.11 -2.97 -7.72
CA LEU A 163 -16.68 -4.30 -7.53
C LEU A 163 -17.42 -4.77 -8.79
N GLU A 164 -18.21 -3.89 -9.40
CA GLU A 164 -18.87 -4.15 -10.68
C GLU A 164 -17.85 -4.40 -11.80
N ALA A 165 -16.83 -3.56 -11.92
CA ALA A 165 -15.76 -3.71 -12.91
C ALA A 165 -14.97 -5.04 -12.75
N ALA A 166 -14.70 -5.46 -11.51
CA ALA A 166 -14.00 -6.72 -11.24
C ALA A 166 -14.87 -7.95 -11.55
N LYS A 167 -16.18 -7.89 -11.23
CA LYS A 167 -17.14 -8.96 -11.54
C LYS A 167 -17.38 -9.10 -13.04
N THR A 168 -17.50 -7.99 -13.77
CA THR A 168 -17.70 -8.02 -15.24
C THR A 168 -16.52 -8.66 -15.97
N LYS A 169 -15.27 -8.41 -15.55
CA LYS A 169 -14.08 -9.13 -16.08
C LYS A 169 -14.12 -10.64 -15.80
N LYS A 170 -14.62 -11.07 -14.65
CA LYS A 170 -14.81 -12.49 -14.32
C LYS A 170 -15.83 -13.16 -15.26
N SER A 171 -16.90 -12.45 -15.63
CA SER A 171 -17.85 -12.90 -16.65
C SER A 171 -17.32 -12.83 -18.08
N ALA A 172 -16.32 -11.98 -18.34
CA ALA A 172 -15.66 -11.83 -19.65
C ALA A 172 -14.47 -12.78 -19.86
N GLY A 173 -14.29 -13.81 -19.02
CA GLY A 173 -13.29 -14.88 -19.20
C GLY A 173 -13.44 -15.73 -20.48
N GLY A 174 -14.17 -15.25 -21.48
CA GLY A 174 -14.33 -15.83 -22.82
C GLY A 174 -13.79 -14.99 -23.97
N LEU A 175 -13.20 -13.80 -23.77
CA LEU A 175 -12.58 -13.05 -24.87
C LEU A 175 -11.13 -12.65 -24.56
N ALA A 176 -10.23 -13.34 -25.27
CA ALA A 176 -8.82 -13.02 -25.43
C ALA A 176 -8.63 -11.61 -26.02
N PRO A 177 -7.51 -10.93 -25.71
CA PRO A 177 -7.22 -9.59 -26.24
C PRO A 177 -7.00 -9.63 -27.76
N ARG A 178 -7.56 -8.64 -28.46
CA ARG A 178 -7.25 -8.32 -29.86
C ARG A 178 -5.98 -7.49 -29.95
#